data_AF-A0AAD3DSU7-F1
#
_entry.id   AF-A0AAD3DSU7-F1
#
_cell.length_a   1.000
_cell.length_b   1.000
_cell.length_c   1.000
_cell.angle_alpha   90.00
_cell.angle_beta   90.00
_cell.angle_gamma   90.00
#
_symmetry.space_group_name_H-M   'P 1'
#
loop_
_entity.id
_entity.type
_entity.pdbx_description
1 polymer ?
#
loop_
_entity_poly.entity_id
_entity_poly.type
_entity_poly.pdbx_seq_one_letter_code
_entity_poly.pdbx_strand_id
1 'polypeptide(L)'
;RSSESCILQPFRGGTRLLLALFDLDRLILLDTSNPRKPVLLDLYQFPKGTGGHVVRVSRNERLLALATYFLEEGAAGQIHAPGDCTIRFLQLDAQGRRFIRDPWPYARGPTINFTEIAPGKGGFRTHGIAFL
;
A
#
# COMPACT_ATOMS: atom_id res chain seq x y z
N ARG A 1 -17.48 -2.26 9.57
CA ARG A 1 -17.24 -1.00 8.83
C ARG A 1 -16.02 -1.22 7.96
N SER A 2 -16.21 -1.54 6.68
CA SER A 2 -15.14 -1.43 5.68
C SER A 2 -15.02 0.05 5.32
N SER A 3 -13.83 0.62 5.46
CA SER A 3 -13.52 1.89 4.80
C SER A 3 -13.22 1.56 3.34
N GLU A 4 -14.06 2.04 2.43
CA GLU A 4 -13.89 1.95 0.97
C GLU A 4 -12.75 2.85 0.45
N SER A 5 -11.99 3.52 1.33
CA SER A 5 -10.95 4.46 0.91
C SER A 5 -9.76 3.74 0.30
N CYS A 6 -9.28 4.23 -0.85
CA CYS A 6 -8.11 3.68 -1.53
C CYS A 6 -6.85 4.01 -0.75
N ILE A 7 -6.59 5.31 -0.60
CA ILE A 7 -5.33 5.88 -0.13
C ILE A 7 -5.19 5.82 1.40
N LEU A 8 -6.31 5.89 2.11
CA LEU A 8 -6.37 5.92 3.57
C LEU A 8 -6.92 4.60 4.10
N GLN A 9 -6.33 4.04 5.15
CA GLN A 9 -6.88 2.87 5.82
C GLN A 9 -6.81 3.06 7.34
N PRO A 10 -7.92 3.47 7.99
CA PRO A 10 -8.00 3.49 9.43
C PRO A 10 -8.00 2.07 9.98
N PHE A 11 -7.45 1.91 11.18
CA PHE A 11 -7.56 0.70 11.96
C PHE A 11 -8.92 0.69 12.66
N ARG A 12 -9.43 -0.49 13.00
CA ARG A 12 -10.72 -0.71 13.70
C ARG A 12 -10.83 0.09 14.98
N GLY A 13 -9.72 0.27 15.70
CA GLY A 13 -9.66 1.08 16.91
C GLY A 13 -9.70 2.61 16.68
N GLY A 14 -9.55 3.08 15.44
CA GLY A 14 -9.53 4.51 15.10
C GLY A 14 -8.30 5.29 15.58
N THR A 15 -7.37 4.63 16.28
CA THR A 15 -6.16 5.23 16.84
C THR A 15 -4.94 5.11 15.94
N ARG A 16 -5.08 4.42 14.79
CA ARG A 16 -4.03 4.26 13.79
C ARG A 16 -4.60 4.49 12.41
N LEU A 17 -3.76 5.01 11.53
CA LEU A 17 -4.09 5.28 10.14
C LEU A 17 -2.91 4.95 9.24
N LEU A 18 -3.16 4.21 8.17
CA LEU A 18 -2.23 4.06 7.07
C LEU A 18 -2.58 5.04 5.94
N LEU A 19 -1.54 5.59 5.31
CA LEU A 19 -1.65 6.48 4.17
C LEU A 19 -0.68 6.04 3.07
N ALA A 20 -1.21 5.58 1.94
CA ALA A 20 -0.45 5.25 0.74
C ALA A 20 -0.22 6.52 -0.08
N LEU A 21 1.04 6.90 -0.27
CA LEU A 21 1.44 8.07 -1.04
C LEU A 21 1.99 7.63 -2.38
N PHE A 22 1.12 7.65 -3.39
CA PHE A 22 1.39 7.21 -4.75
C PHE A 22 2.69 7.80 -5.33
N ASP A 23 2.75 9.13 -5.48
CA ASP A 23 3.88 9.80 -6.14
C ASP A 23 5.20 9.74 -5.36
N LEU A 24 5.13 9.43 -4.06
CA LEU A 24 6.31 9.38 -3.19
C LEU A 24 6.80 7.96 -2.93
N ASP A 25 6.11 6.95 -3.46
CA ASP A 25 6.41 5.54 -3.25
C ASP A 25 6.50 5.20 -1.75
N ARG A 26 5.55 5.70 -0.95
CA ARG A 26 5.58 5.57 0.52
C ARG A 26 4.29 5.02 1.09
N LEU A 27 4.42 4.25 2.16
CA LEU A 27 3.33 3.95 3.07
C LEU A 27 3.65 4.53 4.44
N ILE A 28 2.78 5.41 4.92
CA ILE A 28 2.94 6.07 6.21
C ILE A 28 2.00 5.43 7.23
N LEU A 29 2.52 5.19 8.43
CA LEU A 29 1.76 4.79 9.60
C LEU A 29 1.69 5.94 10.60
N LEU A 30 0.47 6.35 10.95
CA LEU A 30 0.20 7.44 11.89
C LEU A 30 -0.46 6.91 13.17
N ASP A 31 -0.12 7.53 14.29
CA ASP A 31 -0.94 7.57 15.50
C ASP A 31 -2.00 8.65 15.35
N THR A 32 -3.27 8.26 15.42
CA THR A 32 -4.43 9.15 15.35
C THR A 32 -5.25 9.13 16.64
N SER A 33 -4.66 8.72 17.77
CA SER A 33 -5.34 8.76 19.08
C SER A 33 -5.80 10.17 19.44
N ASN A 34 -5.07 11.19 18.99
CA ASN A 34 -5.58 12.56 18.85
C ASN A 34 -5.68 12.90 17.35
N PRO A 35 -6.88 12.85 16.74
CA PRO A 35 -7.04 13.09 15.31
C PRO A 35 -6.73 14.54 14.90
N ARG A 36 -6.69 15.50 15.83
CA ARG A 36 -6.29 16.89 15.55
C ARG A 36 -4.77 17.09 15.54
N LYS A 37 -4.01 16.11 16.05
CA LYS A 37 -2.55 16.14 16.06
C LYS A 37 -1.98 14.75 15.77
N PRO A 38 -2.13 14.25 14.52
CA PRO A 38 -1.57 12.96 14.14
C PRO A 38 -0.04 12.94 14.33
N VAL A 39 0.50 11.81 14.76
CA VAL A 39 1.94 11.62 14.96
C VAL A 39 2.43 10.54 14.00
N LEU A 40 3.50 10.84 13.25
CA LEU A 40 4.18 9.85 12.42
C LEU A 40 4.81 8.77 13.32
N LEU A 41 4.41 7.51 13.13
CA LEU A 41 4.98 6.37 13.84
C LEU A 41 6.09 5.72 13.04
N ASP A 42 5.83 5.44 11.76
CA ASP A 42 6.80 4.81 10.86
C ASP A 42 6.45 5.12 9.39
N LEU A 43 7.42 4.90 8.52
CA LEU A 43 7.34 5.12 7.08
C LEU A 43 8.03 3.98 6.35
N TYR A 44 7.31 3.29 5.49
CA TYR A 44 7.88 2.32 4.56
C TYR A 44 8.12 3.00 3.21
N GLN A 45 9.37 3.02 2.76
CA GLN A 45 9.75 3.50 1.44
C GLN A 45 9.84 2.31 0.49
N PHE A 46 9.10 2.37 -0.61
CA PHE A 46 9.19 1.41 -1.70
C PHE A 46 10.23 1.85 -2.72
N PRO A 47 10.67 0.93 -3.61
CA PRO A 47 11.41 1.30 -4.81
C PRO A 47 10.69 2.40 -5.60
N LYS A 48 11.47 3.21 -6.31
CA LYS A 48 10.93 4.28 -7.15
C LYS A 48 9.98 3.71 -8.21
N GLY A 49 8.82 4.34 -8.38
CA GLY A 49 7.80 3.94 -9.35
C GLY A 49 6.93 2.76 -8.90
N THR A 50 6.88 2.49 -7.60
CA THR A 50 5.95 1.51 -7.04
C THR A 50 4.51 2.02 -7.03
N GLY A 51 4.25 3.32 -6.81
CA GLY A 51 2.91 3.89 -7.01
C GLY A 51 1.83 3.24 -6.14
N GLY A 52 2.07 3.16 -4.82
CA GLY A 52 1.10 2.57 -3.88
C GLY A 52 -0.22 3.35 -3.85
N HIS A 53 -1.36 2.66 -4.02
CA HIS A 53 -2.67 3.30 -4.14
C HIS A 53 -3.69 2.78 -3.14
N VAL A 54 -3.94 1.47 -3.13
CA VAL A 54 -4.91 0.85 -2.21
C VAL A 54 -4.18 0.09 -1.14
N VAL A 55 -4.41 0.45 0.13
CA VAL A 55 -3.91 -0.32 1.27
C VAL A 55 -5.07 -0.94 2.04
N ARG A 56 -4.92 -2.20 2.43
CA ARG A 56 -5.83 -2.93 3.32
C ARG A 56 -5.06 -3.57 4.44
N VAL A 57 -5.74 -3.71 5.56
CA VAL A 57 -5.21 -4.33 6.78
C VAL A 57 -6.06 -5.55 7.12
N SER A 58 -5.39 -6.64 7.53
CA SER A 58 -6.03 -7.87 7.97
C SER A 58 -6.85 -7.66 9.24
N ARG A 59 -7.73 -8.61 9.55
CA ARG A 59 -8.63 -8.52 10.71
C ARG A 59 -7.90 -8.36 12.06
N ASN A 60 -6.72 -8.97 12.20
CA ASN A 60 -5.88 -8.86 13.39
C ASN A 60 -4.92 -7.65 13.36
N GLU A 61 -4.98 -6.85 12.31
CA GLU A 61 -4.23 -5.61 12.15
C GLU A 61 -2.70 -5.75 12.12
N ARG A 62 -2.23 -6.91 11.65
CA ARG A 62 -0.79 -7.23 11.54
C ARG A 62 -0.29 -7.39 10.12
N LEU A 63 -1.13 -7.86 9.21
CA LEU A 63 -0.78 -8.06 7.81
C LEU A 63 -1.42 -6.94 7.00
N LEU A 64 -0.62 -6.34 6.13
CA LEU A 64 -1.04 -5.29 5.21
C LEU A 64 -0.89 -5.80 3.79
N ALA A 65 -1.81 -5.41 2.92
CA ALA A 65 -1.71 -5.60 1.48
C ALA A 65 -1.80 -4.23 0.81
N LEU A 66 -0.83 -3.91 -0.04
CA LEU A 66 -0.79 -2.70 -0.85
C LEU A 66 -0.94 -3.10 -2.32
N ALA A 67 -2.01 -2.66 -2.98
CA ALA A 67 -2.08 -2.66 -4.42
C ALA A 67 -1.46 -1.38 -4.94
N THR A 68 -0.59 -1.58 -5.91
CA THR A 68 0.00 -0.50 -6.68
C THR A 68 -0.87 -0.17 -7.88
N TYR A 69 -0.65 1.03 -8.42
CA TYR A 69 -1.45 1.56 -9.52
C TYR A 69 -0.54 2.25 -10.53
N PHE A 70 -1.10 2.62 -11.66
CA PHE A 70 -0.45 3.47 -12.65
C PHE A 70 -1.52 4.28 -13.39
N LEU A 71 -1.17 5.49 -13.80
CA LEU A 71 -1.99 6.37 -14.63
C LEU A 71 -1.17 6.63 -15.88
N GLU A 72 -1.09 5.63 -16.76
CA GLU A 72 -0.43 5.76 -18.06
C GLU A 72 -1.53 5.74 -19.13
N GLU A 73 -1.83 6.93 -19.65
CA GLU A 73 -2.81 7.16 -20.70
C GLU A 73 -2.08 7.72 -21.94
N GLY A 74 -2.13 7.01 -23.07
CA GLY A 74 -1.15 7.13 -24.15
C GLY A 74 -1.29 8.29 -25.14
N ALA A 75 -2.19 9.26 -24.92
CA ALA A 75 -2.38 10.42 -25.80
C ALA A 75 -1.87 11.73 -25.19
N ALA A 76 -1.54 12.70 -26.06
CA ALA A 76 -1.09 14.02 -25.64
C ALA A 76 -2.15 14.74 -24.78
N GLY A 77 -1.74 15.25 -23.62
CA GLY A 77 -2.64 15.87 -22.64
C GLY A 77 -3.18 14.93 -21.58
N GLN A 78 -2.79 13.65 -21.58
CA GLN A 78 -3.14 12.68 -20.54
C GLN A 78 -2.01 12.50 -19.50
N ILE A 79 -2.33 11.85 -18.39
CA ILE A 79 -1.37 11.57 -17.30
C ILE A 79 -0.42 10.44 -17.73
N HIS A 80 0.87 10.65 -17.50
CA HIS A 80 1.95 9.67 -17.73
C HIS A 80 2.67 9.38 -16.41
N ALA A 81 2.02 8.60 -15.57
CA ALA A 81 2.53 8.13 -14.29
C ALA A 81 2.72 6.61 -14.35
N PRO A 82 3.93 6.13 -14.70
CA PRO A 82 4.23 4.71 -14.70
C PRO A 82 4.15 4.18 -13.27
N GLY A 83 3.79 2.91 -13.15
CA GLY A 83 3.75 2.21 -11.88
C GLY A 83 3.92 0.71 -12.08
N ASP A 84 4.31 0.01 -11.04
CA ASP A 84 4.34 -1.45 -11.09
C ASP A 84 2.92 -2.03 -10.90
N CYS A 85 2.65 -3.22 -11.45
CA CYS A 85 1.34 -3.87 -11.39
C CYS A 85 1.37 -4.99 -10.34
N THR A 86 1.46 -4.62 -9.05
CA THR A 86 1.72 -5.55 -7.96
C THR A 86 0.75 -5.45 -6.78
N ILE A 87 0.61 -6.55 -6.05
CA ILE A 87 0.13 -6.54 -4.66
C ILE A 87 1.30 -6.91 -3.78
N ARG A 88 1.65 -6.03 -2.84
CA ARG A 88 2.77 -6.18 -1.91
C ARG A 88 2.24 -6.41 -0.51
N PHE A 89 2.79 -7.40 0.18
CA PHE A 89 2.45 -7.66 1.58
C PHE A 89 3.50 -7.10 2.53
N LEU A 90 3.04 -6.47 3.61
CA LEU A 90 3.87 -5.94 4.70
C LEU A 90 3.33 -6.41 6.03
N GLN A 91 4.18 -6.47 7.05
CA GLN A 91 3.76 -6.77 8.41
C GLN A 91 4.04 -5.61 9.36
N LEU A 92 3.22 -5.50 10.40
CA LEU A 92 3.47 -4.62 11.54
C LEU A 92 3.96 -5.41 12.74
N ASP A 93 4.74 -4.76 13.59
CA ASP A 93 5.17 -5.32 14.88
C ASP A 93 3.96 -5.66 15.77
N ALA A 94 4.21 -6.36 16.87
CA ALA A 94 3.17 -6.79 17.81
C ALA A 94 2.43 -5.63 18.50
N GLN A 95 2.88 -4.39 18.34
CA GLN A 95 2.22 -3.19 18.87
C GLN A 95 1.51 -2.38 17.78
N GLY A 96 1.70 -2.73 16.50
CA GLY A 96 1.09 -2.01 15.38
C GLY A 96 1.68 -0.61 15.23
N ARG A 97 2.97 -0.46 15.57
CA ARG A 97 3.66 0.84 15.63
C ARG A 97 4.78 0.97 14.61
N ARG A 98 5.26 -0.14 14.07
CA ARG A 98 6.36 -0.17 13.10
C ARG A 98 6.13 -1.23 12.06
N PHE A 99 6.62 -0.99 10.85
CA PHE A 99 6.73 -2.02 9.83
C PHE A 99 7.85 -2.99 10.22
N ILE A 100 7.57 -4.28 10.18
CA ILE A 100 8.60 -5.30 10.27
C ILE A 100 9.34 -5.28 8.93
N ARG A 101 10.65 -5.05 8.99
CA ARG A 101 11.54 -5.09 7.84
C ARG A 101 12.34 -6.38 7.97
N ASP A 102 12.09 -7.35 7.09
CA ASP A 102 12.91 -8.55 7.06
C ASP A 102 14.36 -8.21 6.67
N PRO A 103 15.38 -8.80 7.32
CA PRO A 103 16.69 -8.92 6.69
C PRO A 103 16.60 -9.82 5.45
N TRP A 104 17.29 -9.42 4.39
CA TRP A 104 17.45 -10.14 3.11
C TRP A 104 17.65 -11.67 3.28
N PRO A 105 17.05 -12.56 2.46
CA PRO A 105 16.59 -12.38 1.08
C PRO A 105 15.09 -12.07 0.89
N TYR A 106 14.34 -11.82 1.97
CA TYR A 106 12.91 -11.43 1.89
C TYR A 106 12.70 -9.91 1.75
N ALA A 107 13.70 -9.16 1.28
CA ALA A 107 13.56 -7.72 0.99
C ALA A 107 12.56 -7.39 -0.14
N ARG A 108 11.86 -8.41 -0.63
CA ARG A 108 10.54 -8.30 -1.25
C ARG A 108 9.63 -9.13 -0.36
N GLY A 109 8.78 -8.49 0.46
CA GLY A 109 7.63 -9.21 1.02
C GLY A 109 6.88 -9.92 -0.11
N PRO A 110 6.06 -10.96 0.17
CA PRO A 110 5.38 -11.68 -0.90
C PRO A 110 4.72 -10.66 -1.83
N THR A 111 5.04 -10.76 -3.11
CA THR A 111 4.61 -9.80 -4.12
C THR A 111 3.90 -10.61 -5.19
N ILE A 112 2.64 -10.28 -5.43
CA ILE A 112 1.90 -10.80 -6.58
C ILE A 112 2.18 -9.84 -7.71
N ASN A 113 2.93 -10.28 -8.73
CA ASN A 113 3.25 -9.46 -9.89
C ASN A 113 2.37 -9.86 -11.08
N PHE A 114 1.44 -9.00 -11.45
CA PHE A 114 0.49 -9.29 -12.53
C PHE A 114 1.12 -9.24 -13.92
N THR A 115 2.26 -8.56 -14.09
CA THR A 115 2.99 -8.62 -15.37
C THR A 115 3.63 -9.99 -15.61
N GLU A 116 4.01 -10.69 -14.54
CA GLU A 116 4.59 -12.03 -14.58
C GLU A 116 3.51 -13.13 -14.64
N ILE A 117 2.39 -12.96 -13.92
CA ILE A 117 1.34 -13.98 -13.82
C ILE A 117 0.50 -14.07 -15.10
N ALA A 118 0.28 -12.95 -15.79
CA ALA A 118 -0.58 -12.90 -16.96
C ALA A 118 0.07 -12.12 -18.12
N PRO A 119 1.24 -12.59 -18.61
CA PRO A 119 1.94 -11.92 -19.69
C PRO A 119 1.05 -11.83 -20.94
N GLY A 120 1.05 -10.67 -21.60
CA GLY A 120 0.32 -10.45 -22.86
C GLY A 120 -1.19 -10.17 -22.71
N LYS A 121 -1.71 -10.01 -21.48
CA LYS A 121 -3.13 -9.65 -21.24
C LYS A 121 -3.40 -8.14 -21.14
N GLY A 122 -2.42 -7.31 -21.51
CA GLY A 122 -2.50 -5.85 -21.35
C GLY A 122 -2.10 -5.38 -19.95
N GLY A 123 -2.26 -4.09 -19.66
CA GLY A 123 -1.91 -3.51 -18.36
C GLY A 123 -2.91 -3.89 -17.27
N PHE A 124 -2.45 -4.53 -16.19
CA PHE A 124 -3.27 -4.84 -15.02
C PHE A 124 -3.27 -3.69 -14.02
N ARG A 125 -4.43 -3.07 -13.81
CA ARG A 125 -4.61 -1.99 -12.83
C ARG A 125 -5.21 -2.55 -11.55
N THR A 126 -4.37 -3.11 -10.67
CA THR A 126 -4.82 -3.62 -9.38
C THR A 126 -5.39 -2.50 -8.52
N HIS A 127 -6.61 -2.67 -8.00
CA HIS A 127 -7.28 -1.64 -7.21
C HIS A 127 -7.86 -2.23 -5.92
N GLY A 128 -9.08 -2.75 -5.96
CA GLY A 128 -9.73 -3.30 -4.77
C GLY A 128 -9.01 -4.53 -4.22
N ILE A 129 -8.68 -4.50 -2.94
CA ILE A 129 -8.21 -5.66 -2.16
C ILE A 129 -9.22 -5.92 -1.03
N ALA A 130 -9.43 -7.19 -0.71
CA ALA A 130 -10.14 -7.62 0.49
C ALA A 130 -9.39 -8.78 1.14
N PHE A 131 -9.32 -8.76 2.47
CA PHE A 131 -9.02 -9.96 3.26
C PHE A 131 -10.34 -10.66 3.55
N LEU A 132 -10.42 -11.96 3.25
CA LEU A 132 -11.57 -12.82 3.56
C LEU A 132 -11.45 -13.39 4.98
#